data_AF-A0A439TXN2-F1
#
_entry.id   AF-A0A439TXN2-F1
#
_cell.length_a   1.000
_cell.length_b   1.000
_cell.length_c   1.000
_cell.angle_alpha   90.00
_cell.angle_beta   90.00
_cell.angle_gamma   90.00
#
_symmetry.space_group_name_H-M   'P 1'
#
loop_
_entity.id
_entity.type
_entity.pdbx_description
1 polymer ?
#
loop_
_entity_poly.entity_id
_entity_poly.type
_entity_poly.pdbx_seq_one_letter_code
_entity_poly.pdbx_strand_id
1 'polypeptide(L)'
;MNDRMFDSAVFVKSGNNLVQEIACLEDALELLYEWPKDRRSPIHQTALRACQRAFDSDYPLSAARDAFSGFAKAARILEEVSMTMPWMTGKGGHGGGVTA
;
A
#
# COMPACT_ATOMS: atom_id res chain seq x y z
N MET A 1 -13.79 5.49 16.56
CA MET A 1 -12.53 4.72 16.53
C MET A 1 -12.02 4.73 15.10
N ASN A 2 -11.43 5.86 14.65
CA ASN A 2 -10.82 5.98 13.31
C ASN A 2 -9.44 6.64 13.37
N ASP A 3 -8.91 6.86 14.58
CA ASP A 3 -7.69 7.63 14.83
C ASP A 3 -6.42 6.89 14.37
N ARG A 4 -6.56 5.68 13.82
CA ARG A 4 -5.46 4.79 13.41
C ARG A 4 -5.56 4.35 11.95
N MET A 5 -6.49 4.94 11.21
CA MET A 5 -6.67 4.71 9.78
C MET A 5 -5.69 5.57 8.98
N PHE A 6 -5.08 4.98 7.97
CA PHE A 6 -4.30 5.73 7.00
C PHE A 6 -5.23 6.56 6.12
N ASP A 7 -4.77 7.77 5.76
CA ASP A 7 -5.44 8.65 4.79
C ASP A 7 -5.62 7.95 3.42
N SER A 8 -4.69 7.05 3.08
CA SER A 8 -4.73 6.26 1.86
C SER A 8 -4.21 4.85 2.14
N ALA A 9 -5.02 3.84 1.84
CA ALA A 9 -4.67 2.45 2.03
C ALA A 9 -3.44 2.06 1.20
N VAL A 10 -2.67 1.09 1.71
CA VAL A 10 -1.51 0.52 1.01
C VAL A 10 -1.88 -0.89 0.59
N PHE A 11 -1.79 -1.19 -0.71
CA PHE A 11 -2.11 -2.51 -1.22
C PHE A 11 -0.84 -3.34 -1.33
N VAL A 12 -0.89 -4.56 -0.79
CA VAL A 12 0.25 -5.46 -0.76
C VAL A 12 -0.13 -6.84 -1.26
N LYS A 13 0.74 -7.43 -2.06
CA LYS A 13 0.56 -8.76 -2.62
C LYS A 13 1.01 -9.82 -1.63
N SER A 14 0.06 -10.62 -1.16
CA SER A 14 0.32 -11.82 -0.37
C SER A 14 0.60 -13.02 -1.27
N GLY A 15 1.30 -14.04 -0.74
CA GLY A 15 1.91 -15.16 -1.48
C GLY A 15 0.98 -15.94 -2.42
N ASN A 16 -0.34 -15.80 -2.27
CA ASN A 16 -1.37 -16.46 -3.08
C ASN A 16 -1.89 -15.59 -4.24
N ASN A 17 -1.18 -14.54 -4.65
CA ASN A 17 -1.67 -13.49 -5.58
C ASN A 17 -2.90 -12.73 -5.06
N LEU A 18 -3.12 -12.75 -3.75
CA LEU A 18 -4.19 -12.02 -3.12
C LEU A 18 -3.67 -10.66 -2.69
N VAL A 19 -4.41 -9.60 -3.04
CA VAL A 19 -4.08 -8.24 -2.66
C VAL A 19 -4.73 -7.96 -1.32
N GLN A 20 -3.92 -7.64 -0.32
CA GLN A 20 -4.38 -7.21 0.98
C GLN A 20 -4.40 -5.69 1.03
N GLU A 21 -5.52 -5.12 1.46
CA GLU A 21 -5.68 -3.69 1.67
C GLU A 21 -5.29 -3.34 3.11
N ILE A 22 -4.20 -2.60 3.26
CA ILE A 22 -3.73 -2.13 4.55
C ILE A 22 -4.28 -0.72 4.78
N ALA A 23 -5.44 -0.62 5.44
CA ALA A 23 -6.11 0.66 5.72
C ALA A 23 -5.75 1.25 7.10
N CYS A 24 -5.14 0.48 8.00
CA CYS A 24 -4.88 0.86 9.38
C CYS A 24 -3.50 0.39 9.88
N LEU A 25 -3.06 0.96 11.00
CA LEU A 25 -1.84 0.54 11.70
C LEU A 25 -1.89 -0.92 12.17
N GLU A 26 -3.04 -1.39 12.65
CA GLU A 26 -3.22 -2.76 13.15
C GLU A 26 -2.93 -3.77 12.05
N ASP A 27 -3.57 -3.59 10.88
CA ASP A 27 -3.37 -4.43 9.70
C ASP A 27 -1.90 -4.40 9.22
N ALA A 28 -1.27 -3.22 9.24
CA ALA A 28 0.14 -3.07 8.90
C ALA A 28 1.05 -3.84 9.87
N LEU A 29 0.76 -3.78 11.17
CA LEU A 29 1.52 -4.46 12.21
C LEU A 29 1.38 -5.98 12.11
N GLU A 30 0.16 -6.49 11.91
CA GLU A 30 -0.11 -7.91 11.71
C GLU A 30 0.73 -8.48 10.58
N LEU A 31 0.72 -7.82 9.41
CA LEU A 31 1.54 -8.23 8.26
C LEU A 31 3.03 -8.23 8.59
N LEU A 32 3.51 -7.21 9.30
CA LEU A 32 4.91 -7.12 9.69
C LEU A 32 5.30 -8.22 10.70
N TYR A 33 4.41 -8.62 11.61
CA TYR A 33 4.69 -9.71 12.55
C TYR A 33 4.72 -11.08 11.88
N GLU A 34 3.80 -11.32 10.95
CA GLU A 34 3.72 -12.57 10.17
C GLU A 34 4.82 -12.67 9.10
N TRP A 35 5.50 -11.57 8.79
CA TRP A 35 6.53 -11.54 7.75
C TRP A 35 7.64 -12.56 8.00
N PRO A 36 7.97 -13.43 7.01
CA PRO A 36 8.93 -14.52 7.17
C PRO A 36 10.33 -14.00 7.51
N LYS A 37 10.97 -14.64 8.49
CA LYS A 37 12.28 -14.22 9.03
C LYS A 37 13.37 -14.15 7.96
N ASP A 38 13.36 -15.07 7.01
CA ASP A 38 14.31 -15.12 5.88
C ASP A 38 14.22 -13.90 4.94
N ARG A 39 13.08 -13.19 4.95
CA ARG A 39 12.86 -11.97 4.14
C ARG A 39 12.83 -10.69 4.97
N ARG A 40 13.21 -10.75 6.25
CA ARG A 40 13.29 -9.56 7.12
C ARG A 40 14.57 -8.77 6.81
N SER A 41 14.44 -7.83 5.87
CA SER A 41 15.46 -6.82 5.59
C SER A 41 15.48 -5.73 6.69
N PRO A 42 16.56 -4.96 6.90
CA PRO A 42 16.59 -3.85 7.86
C PRO A 42 15.42 -2.85 7.71
N ILE A 43 14.87 -2.72 6.50
CA ILE A 43 13.71 -1.87 6.23
C ILE A 43 12.42 -2.39 6.89
N HIS A 44 12.28 -3.72 7.06
CA HIS A 44 11.17 -4.34 7.80
C HIS A 44 11.16 -3.87 9.25
N GLN A 45 12.32 -3.90 9.92
CA GLN A 45 12.42 -3.44 11.32
C GLN A 45 12.13 -1.95 11.45
N THR A 46 12.49 -1.16 10.44
CA THR A 46 12.23 0.28 10.42
C THR A 46 10.73 0.56 10.33
N ALA A 47 10.04 -0.13 9.41
CA ALA A 47 8.58 -0.06 9.29
C ALA A 47 7.88 -0.52 10.58
N LEU A 48 8.32 -1.63 11.18
CA LEU A 48 7.73 -2.15 12.42
C LEU A 48 7.84 -1.17 13.58
N ARG A 49 9.01 -0.54 13.77
CA ARG A 49 9.19 0.49 14.81
C ARG A 49 8.34 1.73 14.55
N ALA A 50 8.21 2.17 13.30
CA ALA A 50 7.39 3.31 12.96
C ALA A 50 5.90 3.03 13.24
N CYS A 51 5.39 1.87 12.82
CA CYS A 51 4.01 1.48 13.07
C CYS A 51 3.72 1.29 14.57
N GLN A 52 4.64 0.70 15.34
CA GLN A 52 4.47 0.57 16.80
C GLN A 52 4.44 1.94 17.51
N ARG A 53 5.33 2.87 17.12
CA ARG A 53 5.31 4.23 17.67
C ARG A 53 4.03 4.97 17.36
N ALA A 54 3.48 4.79 16.16
CA ALA A 54 2.18 5.37 15.77
C ALA A 54 1.00 4.74 16.51
N PHE A 55 1.14 3.48 16.94
CA PHE A 55 0.09 2.79 17.68
C PHE A 55 0.06 3.19 19.17
N ASP A 56 1.24 3.33 19.78
CA ASP A 56 1.43 3.63 21.20
C ASP A 56 1.48 5.13 21.53
N SER A 57 1.88 5.97 20.56
CA SER A 57 2.15 7.39 20.74
C SER A 57 1.49 8.24 19.65
N ASP A 58 1.54 9.57 19.82
CA ASP A 58 1.10 10.56 18.84
C ASP A 58 2.15 10.71 17.71
N TYR A 59 2.50 9.59 17.07
CA TYR A 59 3.38 9.60 15.91
C TYR A 59 2.54 9.65 14.64
N PRO A 60 2.88 10.53 13.67
CA PRO A 60 2.03 10.78 12.52
C PRO A 60 1.81 9.52 11.69
N LEU A 61 0.53 9.19 11.46
CA LEU A 61 0.10 8.03 10.67
C LEU A 61 0.68 8.06 9.25
N SER A 62 0.82 9.25 8.66
CA SER A 62 1.42 9.44 7.34
C SER A 62 2.86 8.96 7.28
N ALA A 63 3.65 9.20 8.34
CA ALA A 63 5.03 8.76 8.42
C ALA A 63 5.14 7.24 8.65
N ALA A 64 4.22 6.65 9.43
CA ALA A 64 4.16 5.20 9.60
C ALA A 64 3.77 4.51 8.28
N ARG A 65 2.78 5.06 7.57
CA ARG A 65 2.37 4.62 6.24
C ARG A 65 3.52 4.70 5.24
N ASP A 66 4.27 5.79 5.21
CA ASP A 66 5.39 5.96 4.28
C ASP A 66 6.50 4.92 4.55
N ALA A 67 6.83 4.69 5.83
CA ALA A 67 7.76 3.64 6.21
C ALA A 67 7.28 2.23 5.79
N PHE A 68 5.99 1.95 5.98
CA PHE A 68 5.38 0.70 5.53
C PHE A 68 5.39 0.56 4.00
N SER A 69 5.06 1.62 3.26
CA SER A 69 5.13 1.64 1.80
C SER A 69 6.57 1.40 1.30
N GLY A 70 7.55 2.03 1.93
CA GLY A 70 8.97 1.80 1.66
C GLY A 70 9.37 0.33 1.85
N PHE A 71 8.92 -0.29 2.95
CA PHE A 71 9.09 -1.72 3.17
C PHE A 71 8.42 -2.56 2.07
N ALA A 72 7.16 -2.29 1.74
CA ALA A 72 6.43 -3.04 0.71
C ALA A 72 7.10 -2.94 -0.67
N LYS A 73 7.63 -1.76 -1.02
CA LYS A 73 8.43 -1.54 -2.24
C LYS A 73 9.71 -2.39 -2.23
N ALA A 74 10.47 -2.34 -1.13
CA ALA A 74 11.71 -3.09 -0.99
C ALA A 74 11.49 -4.62 -0.99
N ALA A 75 10.39 -5.07 -0.41
CA ALA A 75 9.97 -6.46 -0.42
C ALA A 75 9.32 -6.90 -1.75
N ARG A 76 9.18 -6.00 -2.74
CA ARG A 76 8.53 -6.24 -4.04
C ARG A 76 7.11 -6.80 -3.91
N ILE A 77 6.42 -6.41 -2.85
CA ILE A 77 5.02 -6.77 -2.61
C ILE A 77 4.08 -5.58 -2.72
N LEU A 78 4.59 -4.34 -2.84
CA LEU A 78 3.71 -3.20 -3.05
C LEU A 78 2.97 -3.38 -4.37
N GLU A 79 1.65 -3.43 -4.29
CA GLU A 79 0.80 -3.44 -5.46
C GLU A 79 0.29 -2.00 -5.66
N GLU A 80 0.68 -1.41 -6.79
CA GLU A 80 0.12 -0.14 -7.19
C GLU A 80 -1.27 -0.42 -7.76
N VAL A 81 -2.29 -0.39 -6.90
CA VAL A 81 -3.69 -0.25 -7.32
C VAL A 81 -3.86 1.18 -7.82
N SER A 82 -3.10 1.53 -8.85
CA SER A 82 -3.48 2.60 -9.75
C SER A 82 -4.80 2.14 -10.34
N MET A 83 -5.83 2.95 -10.18
CA MET A 83 -7.15 2.76 -10.76
C MET A 83 -7.08 2.80 -12.30
N THR A 84 -6.26 1.97 -12.96
CA THR A 84 -6.45 1.61 -14.35
C THR A 84 -7.66 0.69 -14.40
N MET A 85 -8.81 1.32 -14.21
CA MET A 85 -10.11 0.84 -14.59
C MET A 85 -10.02 0.22 -15.99
N PRO A 86 -10.24 -1.10 -16.17
CA PRO A 86 -10.14 -1.75 -17.48
C PRO A 86 -11.06 -1.14 -18.55
N TRP A 87 -12.12 -0.45 -18.12
CA TRP A 87 -13.12 0.20 -18.96
C TRP A 87 -12.73 1.60 -19.46
N MET A 88 -11.60 2.16 -19.03
CA MET A 88 -11.02 3.40 -19.60
C MET A 88 -10.15 3.15 -20.84
N THR A 89 -10.20 1.96 -21.43
CA THR A 89 -9.62 1.71 -22.77
C THR A 89 -10.66 1.95 -23.86
N GLY A 90 -11.44 3.03 -23.73
CA GLY A 90 -12.32 3.53 -24.77
C GLY A 90 -11.52 4.37 -25.76
N LYS A 91 -11.03 3.77 -26.84
CA LYS A 91 -10.41 4.49 -27.96
C LYS A 91 -11.48 5.36 -28.63
N GLY A 92 -11.66 6.58 -28.12
CA GLY A 92 -12.49 7.61 -28.73
C GLY A 92 -11.91 8.05 -30.07
N GLY A 93 -12.33 7.40 -31.15
CA GLY A 93 -12.07 7.86 -32.52
C GLY A 93 -13.14 8.86 -32.94
N HIS A 94 -12.94 10.14 -32.63
CA HIS A 94 -13.70 11.25 -33.22
C HIS A 94 -12.81 11.98 -34.24
N GLY A 95 -13.36 12.17 -35.44
CA GLY A 95 -12.77 12.94 -36.55
C GLY A 95 -13.11 12.25 -37.86
N GLY A 96 -14.21 12.54 -38.56
CA GLY A 96 -14.76 13.86 -38.82
C GLY A 96 -14.12 14.40 -40.10
N GLY A 97 -14.58 13.94 -41.26
CA GLY A 97 -14.12 14.38 -42.56
C GLY A 97 -15.27 14.32 -43.57
N VAL A 98 -16.10 15.37 -43.56
CA VAL A 98 -16.95 15.72 -44.70
C VAL A 98 -16.09 16.55 -45.66
N THR A 99 -15.89 16.07 -46.87
CA THR A 99 -15.37 16.87 -47.98
C THR A 99 -16.49 17.12 -48.98
N ALA A 100 -16.61 18.39 -49.37
CA ALA A 100 -17.60 18.95 -50.27
C ALA A 100 -17.54 18.37 -51.69
#